data_AF-A0A1V6CHK9-F1
#
_entry.id   AF-A0A1V6CHK9-F1
#
_cell.length_a   1.000
_cell.length_b   1.000
_cell.length_c   1.000
_cell.angle_alpha   90.00
_cell.angle_beta   90.00
_cell.angle_gamma   90.00
#
_symmetry.space_group_name_H-M   'P 1'
#
loop_
_entity.id
_entity.type
_entity.pdbx_description
1 polymer ?
#
loop_
_entity_poly.entity_id
_entity_poly.type
_entity_poly.pdbx_seq_one_letter_code
_entity_poly.pdbx_strand_id
1 'polypeptide(L)'
;MGCLHRSIGGHGKQVGGFRYVLVIDNFATYFYNWQNVKKARGEYPVKDTEQFLVLREKAGFSPEQIAKITGYSLSTVCRWENNKTRPDNAVIDHIASSVVFPTDQGITITRPLTFIDLFAGIGGMRMAFESLGCRCVFTSEWNKYSRQTYLANFACDHEIAGDITHVCERDIPEHDILLAGFPCQPFSIAGVSKKNALGQSHGFDCKTQGNLFFDVARIIRYHRPKAFLLENVKNIEHHDNGRTFYIIRETIKQLGYTCEWKVIDARSWVPQHRERIFIAGFREDCGFTFDSLDIPSRDQVTELRSILHPENGSEEPEPPYTEGKEARVSAKYTLTNHLWQYLQDYAEKHRSKGNGFGFGLVGPGDTARTLSARYYKDGSEILVRQKGRNPRRLTPRECSRLMGFDEPGRAPFKIPVSDTHAYKQFGNAVVVPVVRNIAKHMLPFVIAIGKNIPCPFRGLSRGPQKPVIVNG
;
A
#
# COMPACT_ATOMS: atom_id res chain seq x y z
N MET A 1 21.96 -55.26 45.28
CA MET A 1 21.28 -56.22 46.17
C MET A 1 19.78 -55.94 46.16
N GLY A 2 18.93 -56.95 45.95
CA GLY A 2 17.45 -56.99 46.18
C GLY A 2 16.59 -56.08 45.29
N CYS A 3 15.79 -56.50 44.30
CA CYS A 3 14.84 -57.63 44.13
C CYS A 3 13.54 -57.48 44.95
N LEU A 4 12.39 -57.26 44.26
CA LEU A 4 11.02 -57.78 44.51
C LEU A 4 10.02 -57.03 43.58
N HIS A 5 9.64 -57.57 42.41
CA HIS A 5 8.55 -58.53 42.14
C HIS A 5 7.16 -58.17 42.71
N ARG A 6 6.25 -57.73 41.83
CA ARG A 6 4.84 -58.19 41.78
C ARG A 6 4.34 -58.16 40.33
N SER A 7 4.03 -59.36 39.81
CA SER A 7 3.32 -59.59 38.56
C SER A 7 1.83 -59.79 38.81
N ILE A 8 0.98 -59.21 37.97
CA ILE A 8 -0.32 -59.79 37.61
C ILE A 8 -0.43 -59.67 36.08
N GLY A 9 -0.58 -60.81 35.41
CA GLY A 9 -0.83 -60.92 33.96
C GLY A 9 -2.23 -60.44 33.59
N GLY A 10 -2.63 -60.31 32.33
CA GLY A 10 -2.01 -60.65 31.07
C GLY A 10 -3.10 -60.53 30.00
N HIS A 11 -2.77 -59.96 28.84
CA HIS A 11 -3.12 -60.51 27.54
C HIS A 11 -2.42 -59.67 26.48
N GLY A 12 -1.64 -60.37 25.66
CA GLY A 12 -0.78 -59.76 24.67
C GLY A 12 -1.50 -59.40 23.38
N LYS A 13 -0.92 -58.43 22.68
CA LYS A 13 -0.57 -58.59 21.26
C LYS A 13 0.68 -57.75 21.00
N GLN A 14 1.67 -58.41 20.39
CA GLN A 14 2.90 -57.85 19.81
C GLN A 14 2.55 -56.65 18.89
N VAL A 15 3.41 -55.67 18.62
CA VAL A 15 4.73 -55.77 17.94
C VAL A 15 5.57 -54.53 18.30
N GLY A 16 6.91 -54.70 18.25
CA GLY A 16 8.00 -53.78 18.64
C GLY A 16 7.82 -52.28 18.31
N GLY A 17 8.36 -51.35 19.07
CA GLY A 17 9.70 -51.34 19.65
C GLY A 17 10.58 -50.46 18.77
N PHE A 18 10.78 -49.18 19.14
CA PHE A 18 11.90 -48.40 18.63
C PHE A 18 12.44 -47.44 19.69
N ARG A 19 13.76 -47.55 19.87
CA ARG A 19 14.65 -46.69 20.66
C ARG A 19 14.64 -45.28 20.09
N TYR A 20 14.70 -44.28 20.97
CA TYR A 20 15.15 -42.94 20.59
C TYR A 20 16.62 -43.01 20.17
N VAL A 21 16.88 -42.83 18.89
CA VAL A 21 18.20 -42.49 18.34
C VAL A 21 18.10 -41.07 17.82
N LEU A 22 18.99 -40.22 18.31
CA LEU A 22 19.23 -38.87 17.81
C LEU A 22 19.68 -38.99 16.34
N VAL A 23 18.91 -38.46 15.40
CA VAL A 23 19.35 -38.31 14.00
C VAL A 23 19.07 -36.88 13.56
N ILE A 24 20.15 -36.14 13.39
CA ILE A 24 20.24 -34.94 12.57
C ILE A 24 20.05 -35.41 11.13
N ASP A 25 19.01 -34.98 10.40
CA ASP A 25 19.02 -35.10 8.93
C ASP A 25 18.08 -34.13 8.18
N ASN A 26 18.75 -33.26 7.41
CA ASN A 26 18.46 -32.67 6.11
C ASN A 26 17.02 -32.50 5.57
N PHE A 27 16.69 -31.22 5.31
CA PHE A 27 15.50 -30.66 4.65
C PHE A 27 15.27 -31.09 3.17
N ALA A 28 16.09 -31.97 2.59
CA ALA A 28 16.06 -32.31 1.16
C ALA A 28 15.04 -33.41 0.79
N THR A 29 14.55 -34.19 1.74
CA THR A 29 13.77 -35.41 1.45
C THR A 29 12.26 -35.15 1.31
N TYR A 30 11.75 -34.01 1.81
CA TYR A 30 10.33 -33.66 1.67
C TYR A 30 9.98 -33.10 0.27
N PHE A 31 10.96 -32.50 -0.42
CA PHE A 31 10.75 -31.95 -1.76
C PHE A 31 10.71 -33.03 -2.85
N TYR A 32 11.46 -34.12 -2.66
CA TYR A 32 11.60 -35.18 -3.66
C TYR A 32 10.39 -36.15 -3.70
N ASN A 33 9.73 -36.39 -2.56
CA ASN A 33 8.54 -37.24 -2.50
C ASN A 33 7.26 -36.55 -2.99
N TRP A 34 7.15 -35.22 -2.94
CA TRP A 34 5.99 -34.49 -3.48
C TRP A 34 5.97 -34.48 -5.01
N GLN A 35 7.15 -34.40 -5.66
CA GLN A 35 7.26 -34.41 -7.11
C GLN A 35 6.95 -35.79 -7.73
N ASN A 36 7.32 -36.88 -7.06
CA ASN A 36 7.12 -38.24 -7.59
C ASN A 36 5.68 -38.75 -7.47
N VAL A 37 4.90 -38.28 -6.48
CA VAL A 37 3.47 -38.66 -6.34
C VAL A 37 2.60 -38.06 -7.45
N LYS A 38 2.98 -36.91 -8.02
CA LYS A 38 2.24 -36.27 -9.14
C LYS A 38 2.59 -36.84 -10.52
N LYS A 39 3.79 -37.41 -10.70
CA LYS A 39 4.20 -38.02 -11.97
C LYS A 39 3.47 -39.34 -12.28
N ALA A 40 3.00 -40.04 -11.24
CA ALA A 40 2.35 -41.34 -11.36
C ALA A 40 0.85 -41.30 -11.70
N ARG A 41 0.20 -40.11 -11.71
CA ARG A 41 -1.26 -40.01 -11.88
C ARG A 41 -1.75 -39.33 -13.15
N GLY A 42 -0.87 -38.81 -14.02
CA GLY A 42 -1.30 -38.24 -15.31
C GLY A 42 -2.33 -37.10 -15.21
N GLU A 43 -2.49 -36.49 -14.04
CA GLU A 43 -3.48 -35.45 -13.75
C GLU A 43 -2.75 -34.14 -13.44
N TYR A 44 -2.58 -33.30 -14.45
CA TYR A 44 -2.39 -31.87 -14.23
C TYR A 44 -3.78 -31.22 -14.11
N PRO A 45 -4.18 -30.70 -12.94
CA PRO A 45 -5.36 -29.85 -12.87
C PRO A 45 -5.04 -28.50 -13.56
N VAL A 46 -5.96 -28.11 -14.44
CA VAL A 46 -5.91 -26.98 -15.38
C VAL A 46 -6.00 -25.60 -14.70
N LYS A 47 -5.16 -25.28 -13.69
CA LYS A 47 -5.21 -23.98 -13.01
C LYS A 47 -3.84 -23.44 -12.57
N ASP A 48 -2.91 -23.25 -13.51
CA ASP A 48 -1.61 -22.63 -13.21
C ASP A 48 -1.08 -21.75 -14.36
N THR A 49 -1.98 -20.97 -14.98
CA THR A 49 -1.63 -20.03 -16.05
C THR A 49 -2.49 -18.78 -15.91
N GLU A 50 -1.93 -17.68 -15.38
CA GLU A 50 -2.28 -16.37 -15.91
C GLU A 50 -2.00 -16.44 -17.42
N GLN A 51 -3.01 -16.15 -18.24
CA GLN A 51 -2.95 -16.33 -19.69
C GLN A 51 -1.80 -15.49 -20.24
N PHE A 52 -0.96 -16.09 -21.09
CA PHE A 52 0.16 -15.44 -21.79
C PHE A 52 -0.21 -14.06 -22.36
N LEU A 53 -1.46 -13.89 -22.80
CA LEU A 53 -2.03 -12.62 -23.24
C LEU A 53 -1.89 -11.51 -22.18
N VAL A 54 -2.32 -11.76 -20.95
CA VAL A 54 -2.25 -10.79 -19.84
C VAL A 54 -0.79 -10.41 -19.54
N LEU A 55 0.11 -11.40 -19.55
CA LEU A 55 1.52 -11.16 -19.30
C LEU A 55 2.16 -10.32 -20.42
N ARG A 56 1.85 -10.64 -21.69
CA ARG A 56 2.31 -9.88 -22.85
C ARG A 56 1.77 -8.45 -22.85
N GLU A 57 0.48 -8.28 -22.56
CA GLU A 57 -0.17 -6.97 -22.48
C GLU A 57 0.43 -6.12 -21.36
N LYS A 58 0.66 -6.70 -20.17
CA LYS A 58 1.36 -6.03 -19.06
C LYS A 58 2.79 -5.64 -19.44
N ALA A 59 3.47 -6.43 -20.26
CA ALA A 59 4.81 -6.14 -20.76
C ALA A 59 4.85 -5.20 -21.97
N GLY A 60 3.70 -4.85 -22.57
CA GLY A 60 3.60 -3.88 -23.66
C GLY A 60 4.09 -4.37 -25.04
N PHE A 61 4.28 -5.68 -25.24
CA PHE A 61 4.75 -6.23 -26.53
C PHE A 61 3.62 -6.55 -27.48
N SER A 62 3.78 -6.32 -28.79
CA SER A 62 2.91 -6.89 -29.82
C SER A 62 3.20 -8.38 -30.05
N PRO A 63 2.26 -9.17 -30.60
CA PRO A 63 2.51 -10.56 -30.97
C PRO A 63 3.70 -10.75 -31.93
N GLU A 64 3.90 -9.82 -32.85
CA GLU A 64 5.03 -9.80 -33.80
C GLU A 64 6.37 -9.58 -33.09
N GLN A 65 6.38 -8.72 -32.07
CA GLN A 65 7.57 -8.47 -31.26
C GLN A 65 7.95 -9.73 -30.47
N ILE A 66 6.98 -10.44 -29.89
CA ILE A 66 7.23 -11.73 -29.22
C ILE A 66 7.79 -12.76 -30.22
N ALA A 67 7.17 -12.90 -31.39
CA ALA A 67 7.63 -13.84 -32.40
C ALA A 67 9.10 -13.58 -32.77
N LYS A 68 9.47 -12.30 -32.93
CA LYS A 68 10.84 -11.88 -33.23
C LYS A 68 11.82 -12.16 -32.08
N ILE A 69 11.42 -11.89 -30.84
CA ILE A 69 12.29 -12.04 -29.65
C ILE A 69 12.49 -13.50 -29.28
N THR A 70 11.46 -14.32 -29.42
CA THR A 70 11.47 -15.73 -29.00
C THR A 70 11.91 -16.68 -30.11
N GLY A 71 11.97 -16.21 -31.37
CA GLY A 71 12.27 -17.01 -32.54
C GLY A 71 11.12 -17.92 -33.02
N TYR A 72 9.96 -17.86 -32.36
CA TYR A 72 8.77 -18.62 -32.74
C TYR A 72 7.98 -17.93 -33.84
N SER A 73 7.21 -18.72 -34.62
CA SER A 73 6.32 -18.15 -35.64
C SER A 73 5.18 -17.33 -35.01
N LEU A 74 4.71 -16.30 -35.71
CA LEU A 74 3.55 -15.50 -35.29
C LEU A 74 2.31 -16.36 -35.04
N SER A 75 2.11 -17.41 -35.85
CA SER A 75 1.02 -18.36 -35.67
C SER A 75 1.11 -19.10 -34.33
N THR A 76 2.32 -19.48 -33.90
CA THR A 76 2.57 -20.11 -32.60
C THR A 76 2.23 -19.15 -31.45
N VAL A 77 2.64 -17.88 -31.57
CA VAL A 77 2.32 -16.83 -30.58
C VAL A 77 0.81 -16.61 -30.46
N CYS A 78 0.09 -16.47 -31.58
CA CYS A 78 -1.36 -16.33 -31.58
C CYS A 78 -2.06 -17.57 -30.99
N ARG A 79 -1.50 -18.78 -31.13
CA ARG A 79 -2.03 -19.98 -30.47
C ARG A 79 -1.87 -19.94 -28.96
N TRP A 80 -0.78 -19.36 -28.45
CA TRP A 80 -0.60 -19.11 -27.02
C TRP A 80 -1.61 -18.10 -26.46
N GLU A 81 -1.87 -17.00 -27.17
CA GLU A 81 -2.86 -16.00 -26.77
C GLU A 81 -4.27 -16.57 -26.68
N ASN A 82 -4.62 -17.48 -27.59
CA ASN A 82 -5.91 -18.15 -27.62
C ASN A 82 -5.97 -19.41 -26.74
N ASN A 83 -4.97 -19.64 -25.89
CA ASN A 83 -4.85 -20.82 -25.00
C ASN A 83 -4.94 -22.17 -25.74
N LYS A 84 -4.63 -22.20 -27.04
CA LYS A 84 -4.63 -23.43 -27.86
C LYS A 84 -3.39 -24.28 -27.61
N THR A 85 -2.30 -23.64 -27.21
CA THR A 85 -1.02 -24.26 -26.80
C THR A 85 -0.42 -23.44 -25.65
N ARG A 86 0.48 -24.01 -24.85
CA ARG A 86 1.18 -23.29 -23.77
C ARG A 86 2.55 -22.80 -24.27
N PRO A 87 3.00 -21.58 -23.92
CA PRO A 87 4.39 -21.18 -24.11
C PRO A 87 5.33 -21.95 -23.18
N ASP A 88 6.57 -22.16 -23.60
CA ASP A 88 7.61 -22.70 -22.72
C ASP A 88 7.85 -21.77 -21.53
N ASN A 89 8.21 -22.35 -20.37
CA ASN A 89 8.48 -21.55 -19.17
C ASN A 89 9.58 -20.50 -19.40
N ALA A 90 10.60 -20.82 -20.19
CA ALA A 90 11.65 -19.86 -20.55
C ALA A 90 11.11 -18.63 -21.31
N VAL A 91 10.05 -18.79 -22.12
CA VAL A 91 9.39 -17.67 -22.82
C VAL A 91 8.58 -16.83 -21.85
N ILE A 92 7.87 -17.48 -20.92
CA ILE A 92 7.11 -16.79 -19.86
C ILE A 92 8.07 -15.97 -18.98
N ASP A 93 9.16 -16.59 -18.52
CA ASP A 93 10.18 -15.94 -17.71
C ASP A 93 10.86 -14.79 -18.46
N HIS A 94 11.11 -14.97 -19.76
CA HIS A 94 11.69 -13.92 -20.60
C HIS A 94 10.76 -12.71 -20.73
N ILE A 95 9.46 -12.91 -20.98
CA ILE A 95 8.49 -11.81 -21.07
C ILE A 95 8.30 -11.12 -19.72
N ALA A 96 8.22 -11.91 -18.64
CA ALA A 96 8.14 -11.38 -17.28
C ALA A 96 9.39 -10.56 -16.89
N SER A 97 10.59 -10.98 -17.34
CA SER A 97 11.83 -10.24 -17.16
C SER A 97 11.98 -9.03 -18.10
N SER A 98 11.19 -9.01 -19.19
CA SER A 98 11.20 -7.96 -20.22
C SER A 98 10.10 -6.92 -19.99
N VAL A 99 9.51 -6.86 -18.79
CA VAL A 99 8.76 -5.69 -18.34
C VAL A 99 9.76 -4.53 -18.19
N VAL A 100 10.08 -3.94 -19.33
CA VAL A 100 10.99 -2.81 -19.47
C VAL A 100 10.21 -1.59 -19.04
N PHE A 101 10.68 -0.94 -17.98
CA PHE A 101 10.33 0.45 -17.76
C PHE A 101 10.97 1.27 -18.87
N PRO A 102 10.20 2.05 -19.64
CA PRO A 102 10.77 3.22 -20.27
C PRO A 102 11.07 4.21 -19.13
N THR A 103 12.19 4.00 -18.45
CA THR A 103 12.97 5.15 -18.01
C THR A 103 13.60 5.70 -19.28
N ASP A 104 13.53 7.02 -19.52
CA ASP A 104 14.19 7.72 -20.64
C ASP A 104 15.73 7.50 -20.72
N GLN A 105 16.28 6.56 -19.96
CA GLN A 105 17.70 6.34 -19.73
C GLN A 105 18.18 4.90 -19.98
N GLY A 106 17.36 4.04 -20.61
CA GLY A 106 17.85 2.74 -21.12
C GLY A 106 18.36 1.75 -20.05
N ILE A 107 17.89 1.84 -18.80
CA ILE A 107 18.30 0.93 -17.72
C ILE A 107 17.48 -0.36 -17.80
N THR A 108 18.12 -1.48 -18.16
CA THR A 108 17.52 -2.81 -18.11
C THR A 108 17.45 -3.31 -16.66
N ILE A 109 16.23 -3.56 -16.16
CA ILE A 109 16.02 -4.21 -14.87
C ILE A 109 15.99 -5.72 -15.10
N THR A 110 16.93 -6.46 -14.52
CA THR A 110 17.02 -7.93 -14.69
C THR A 110 16.05 -8.72 -13.81
N ARG A 111 15.47 -8.10 -12.77
CA ARG A 111 14.42 -8.67 -11.91
C ARG A 111 13.52 -7.57 -11.32
N PRO A 112 12.21 -7.79 -11.15
CA PRO A 112 11.32 -6.83 -10.48
C PRO A 112 11.88 -6.41 -9.10
N LEU A 113 11.79 -5.12 -8.78
CA LEU A 113 12.09 -4.64 -7.43
C LEU A 113 11.04 -5.17 -6.46
N THR A 114 11.49 -5.64 -5.31
CA THR A 114 10.63 -6.20 -4.28
C THR A 114 10.32 -5.18 -3.20
N PHE A 115 9.11 -5.20 -2.64
CA PHE A 115 8.75 -4.32 -1.54
C PHE A 115 7.88 -5.01 -0.49
N ILE A 116 7.87 -4.44 0.71
CA ILE A 116 6.92 -4.81 1.77
C ILE A 116 5.95 -3.65 2.05
N ASP A 117 4.73 -3.98 2.46
CA ASP A 117 3.64 -3.03 2.71
C ASP A 117 3.17 -3.13 4.17
N LEU A 118 3.66 -2.22 5.02
CA LEU A 118 3.33 -2.17 6.45
C LEU A 118 2.19 -1.18 6.71
N PHE A 119 1.26 -1.54 7.60
CA PHE A 119 0.03 -0.77 7.84
C PHE A 119 -0.74 -0.55 6.53
N ALA A 120 -0.83 -1.63 5.75
CA ALA A 120 -1.21 -1.58 4.34
C ALA A 120 -2.62 -1.04 4.08
N GLY A 121 -3.51 -1.08 5.08
CA GLY A 121 -4.90 -0.72 4.95
C GLY A 121 -5.56 -1.52 3.83
N ILE A 122 -6.04 -0.81 2.81
CA ILE A 122 -6.65 -1.39 1.60
C ILE A 122 -5.71 -1.39 0.39
N GLY A 123 -4.40 -1.24 0.60
CA GLY A 123 -3.37 -1.43 -0.43
C GLY A 123 -3.14 -0.24 -1.36
N GLY A 124 -3.38 0.99 -0.88
CA GLY A 124 -3.17 2.19 -1.70
C GLY A 124 -1.71 2.39 -2.12
N MET A 125 -0.76 2.10 -1.22
CA MET A 125 0.67 2.13 -1.57
C MET A 125 1.06 0.96 -2.47
N ARG A 126 0.60 -0.27 -2.17
CA ARG A 126 0.81 -1.43 -3.04
C ARG A 126 0.35 -1.18 -4.47
N MET A 127 -0.88 -0.68 -4.66
CA MET A 127 -1.44 -0.40 -5.98
C MET A 127 -0.54 0.53 -6.80
N ALA A 128 0.04 1.55 -6.16
CA ALA A 128 0.97 2.47 -6.80
C ALA A 128 2.26 1.76 -7.24
N PHE A 129 2.92 1.01 -6.36
CA PHE A 129 4.20 0.34 -6.67
C PHE A 129 4.03 -0.84 -7.63
N GLU A 130 2.97 -1.65 -7.52
CA GLU A 130 2.68 -2.74 -8.48
C GLU A 130 2.32 -2.21 -9.86
N SER A 131 1.66 -1.05 -9.96
CA SER A 131 1.42 -0.41 -11.26
C SER A 131 2.71 0.02 -11.97
N LEU A 132 3.82 0.10 -11.22
CA LEU A 132 5.17 0.34 -11.69
C LEU A 132 6.01 -0.94 -11.57
N GLY A 133 5.41 -2.11 -11.81
CA GLY A 133 6.08 -3.41 -11.96
C GLY A 133 6.93 -3.87 -10.78
N CYS A 134 6.77 -3.27 -9.59
CA CYS A 134 7.37 -3.78 -8.37
C CYS A 134 6.52 -4.95 -7.82
N ARG A 135 7.14 -5.87 -7.07
CA ARG A 135 6.47 -7.03 -6.49
C ARG A 135 6.35 -6.91 -4.97
N CYS A 136 5.13 -7.00 -4.44
CA CYS A 136 4.89 -7.06 -3.00
C CYS A 136 5.25 -8.45 -2.47
N VAL A 137 6.14 -8.54 -1.48
CA VAL A 137 6.61 -9.83 -0.92
C VAL A 137 6.19 -10.05 0.54
N PHE A 138 5.65 -9.03 1.18
CA PHE A 138 5.10 -9.10 2.54
C PHE A 138 4.12 -7.97 2.78
N THR A 139 3.06 -8.27 3.50
CA THR A 139 2.02 -7.29 3.87
C THR A 139 1.69 -7.44 5.35
N SER A 140 1.58 -6.32 6.07
CA SER A 140 1.02 -6.30 7.43
C SER A 140 -0.16 -5.34 7.55
N GLU A 141 -1.30 -5.87 7.99
CA GLU A 141 -2.51 -5.11 8.25
C GLU A 141 -3.35 -5.79 9.36
N TRP A 142 -3.48 -5.12 10.49
CA TRP A 142 -4.19 -5.68 11.65
C TRP A 142 -5.73 -5.71 11.48
N ASN A 143 -6.31 -4.76 10.75
CA ASN A 143 -7.76 -4.60 10.67
C ASN A 143 -8.37 -5.69 9.78
N LYS A 144 -9.22 -6.52 10.38
CA LYS A 144 -9.90 -7.62 9.69
C LYS A 144 -10.66 -7.16 8.42
N TYR A 145 -11.35 -6.03 8.48
CA TYR A 145 -12.15 -5.54 7.35
C TYR A 145 -11.25 -4.96 6.24
N SER A 146 -10.16 -4.28 6.61
CA SER A 146 -9.16 -3.83 5.64
C SER A 146 -8.53 -5.01 4.90
N ARG A 147 -8.14 -6.07 5.62
CA ARG A 147 -7.64 -7.32 5.02
C ARG A 147 -8.64 -7.95 4.05
N GLN A 148 -9.93 -7.95 4.37
CA GLN A 148 -10.97 -8.47 3.48
C GLN A 148 -11.04 -7.67 2.17
N THR A 149 -11.05 -6.33 2.25
CA THR A 149 -11.03 -5.46 1.06
C THR A 149 -9.74 -5.64 0.28
N TYR A 150 -8.60 -5.75 0.95
CA TYR A 150 -7.29 -5.96 0.34
C TYR A 150 -7.26 -7.27 -0.47
N LEU A 151 -7.62 -8.40 0.14
CA LEU A 151 -7.61 -9.73 -0.50
C LEU A 151 -8.63 -9.85 -1.65
N ALA A 152 -9.67 -9.02 -1.68
CA ALA A 152 -10.60 -8.98 -2.81
C ALA A 152 -9.98 -8.35 -4.07
N ASN A 153 -8.97 -7.50 -3.91
CA ASN A 153 -8.37 -6.68 -4.96
C ASN A 153 -6.96 -7.09 -5.36
N PHE A 154 -6.22 -7.77 -4.48
CA PHE A 154 -4.85 -8.20 -4.75
C PHE A 154 -4.69 -9.71 -4.65
N ALA A 155 -4.15 -10.32 -5.71
CA ALA A 155 -3.63 -11.67 -5.63
C ALA A 155 -2.36 -11.65 -4.75
N CYS A 156 -2.40 -12.35 -3.63
CA CYS A 156 -1.28 -12.42 -2.70
C CYS A 156 -0.64 -13.80 -2.78
N ASP A 157 0.67 -13.84 -3.02
CA ASP A 157 1.52 -15.04 -2.93
C ASP A 157 1.99 -15.30 -1.48
N HIS A 158 1.54 -14.49 -0.53
CA HIS A 158 1.87 -14.54 0.89
C HIS A 158 0.64 -14.24 1.76
N GLU A 159 0.66 -14.70 3.02
CA GLU A 159 -0.35 -14.36 4.01
C GLU A 159 -0.19 -12.90 4.47
N ILE A 160 -1.31 -12.20 4.70
CA ILE A 160 -1.28 -10.86 5.30
C ILE A 160 -1.03 -11.00 6.80
N ALA A 161 0.16 -10.58 7.24
CA ALA A 161 0.50 -10.53 8.64
C ALA A 161 -0.46 -9.58 9.39
N GLY A 162 -0.89 -9.99 10.58
CA GLY A 162 -1.78 -9.18 11.43
C GLY A 162 -1.03 -8.03 12.10
N ASP A 163 -1.04 -8.04 13.43
CA ASP A 163 -0.35 -7.03 14.25
C ASP A 163 1.18 -7.14 14.09
N ILE A 164 1.81 -6.09 13.54
CA ILE A 164 3.25 -6.05 13.27
C ILE A 164 4.12 -6.16 14.53
N THR A 165 3.57 -5.82 15.70
CA THR A 165 4.29 -5.90 16.98
C THR A 165 4.58 -7.35 17.40
N HIS A 166 3.89 -8.32 16.80
CA HIS A 166 4.08 -9.75 17.03
C HIS A 166 4.91 -10.43 15.93
N VAL A 167 5.27 -9.71 14.87
CA VAL A 167 6.04 -10.27 13.75
C VAL A 167 7.53 -10.10 14.01
N CYS A 168 8.27 -11.21 14.05
CA CYS A 168 9.72 -11.16 14.11
C CYS A 168 10.27 -10.65 12.78
N GLU A 169 11.20 -9.70 12.83
CA GLU A 169 11.81 -9.13 11.62
C GLU A 169 12.49 -10.19 10.73
N ARG A 170 12.92 -11.31 11.33
CA ARG A 170 13.57 -12.43 10.63
C ARG A 170 12.61 -13.22 9.73
N ASP A 171 11.32 -13.19 10.04
CA ASP A 171 10.28 -13.90 9.28
C ASP A 171 9.78 -13.07 8.09
N ILE A 172 10.16 -11.79 8.03
CA ILE A 172 9.86 -10.92 6.88
C ILE A 172 10.89 -11.22 5.79
N PRO A 173 10.49 -11.50 4.53
CA PRO A 173 11.41 -11.69 3.42
C PRO A 173 12.31 -10.48 3.15
N GLU A 174 13.50 -10.73 2.60
CA GLU A 174 14.34 -9.67 2.05
C GLU A 174 13.59 -8.87 0.97
N HIS A 175 13.84 -7.56 0.94
CA HIS A 175 13.13 -6.65 0.05
C HIS A 175 14.00 -5.44 -0.32
N ASP A 176 13.74 -4.88 -1.51
CA ASP A 176 14.44 -3.68 -1.98
C ASP A 176 13.85 -2.40 -1.36
N ILE A 177 12.54 -2.36 -1.11
CA ILE A 177 11.81 -1.16 -0.66
C ILE A 177 10.88 -1.47 0.51
N LEU A 178 10.83 -0.61 1.52
CA LEU A 178 9.84 -0.69 2.61
C LEU A 178 8.82 0.44 2.50
N LEU A 179 7.52 0.10 2.55
CA LEU A 179 6.42 1.07 2.56
C LEU A 179 5.72 1.04 3.92
N ALA A 180 5.40 2.21 4.50
CA ALA A 180 4.67 2.26 5.76
C ALA A 180 3.84 3.55 5.95
N GLY A 181 2.52 3.39 6.15
CA GLY A 181 1.62 4.46 6.60
C GLY A 181 1.32 4.35 8.10
N PHE A 182 2.32 4.57 8.95
CA PHE A 182 2.17 4.34 10.39
C PHE A 182 1.34 5.44 11.08
N PRO A 183 0.56 5.12 12.13
CA PRO A 183 -0.28 6.09 12.81
C PRO A 183 0.54 7.17 13.54
N CYS A 184 0.05 8.41 13.56
CA CYS A 184 0.66 9.50 14.31
C CYS A 184 0.44 9.31 15.82
N GLN A 185 1.48 8.90 16.54
CA GLN A 185 1.47 8.70 18.00
C GLN A 185 2.53 9.60 18.66
N PRO A 186 2.25 10.26 19.80
CA PRO A 186 3.28 10.95 20.57
C PRO A 186 4.32 9.96 21.12
N PHE A 187 5.56 10.43 21.31
CA PHE A 187 6.60 9.64 21.97
C PHE A 187 6.58 9.90 23.48
N SER A 188 6.31 8.85 24.28
CA SER A 188 6.15 8.99 25.74
C SER A 188 7.43 9.47 26.45
N ILE A 189 7.25 10.35 27.42
CA ILE A 189 8.27 10.95 28.27
C ILE A 189 8.83 9.97 29.31
N ALA A 190 8.06 8.95 29.74
CA ALA A 190 8.44 8.11 30.88
C ALA A 190 9.73 7.29 30.66
N GLY A 191 10.04 6.92 29.42
CA GLY A 191 11.30 6.27 29.06
C GLY A 191 12.49 7.24 28.91
N VAL A 192 12.21 8.52 28.63
CA VAL A 192 13.20 9.56 28.32
C VAL A 192 13.61 10.33 29.58
N SER A 193 12.66 10.68 30.45
CA SER A 193 12.92 11.44 31.68
C SER A 193 13.67 10.64 32.75
N LYS A 194 13.43 9.33 32.87
CA LYS A 194 14.17 8.48 33.81
C LYS A 194 15.63 8.28 33.40
N LYS A 195 15.92 8.38 32.09
CA LYS A 195 17.27 8.20 31.53
C LYS A 195 18.07 9.50 31.42
N ASN A 196 17.40 10.64 31.22
CA ASN A 196 17.98 11.98 31.40
C ASN A 196 18.57 12.17 32.79
N ALA A 197 17.88 11.68 33.83
CA ALA A 197 18.36 11.70 35.21
C ALA A 197 19.57 10.77 35.46
N LEU A 198 19.88 9.85 34.53
CA LEU A 198 20.93 8.82 34.66
C LEU A 198 22.10 8.99 33.69
N GLY A 199 22.15 10.08 32.90
CA GLY A 199 23.25 10.36 31.97
C GLY A 199 23.43 9.35 30.83
N GLN A 200 22.42 8.51 30.55
CA GLN A 200 22.47 7.54 29.46
C GLN A 200 22.09 8.18 28.12
N SER A 201 22.80 7.80 27.05
CA SER A 201 22.54 8.29 25.69
C SER A 201 21.11 7.99 25.22
N HIS A 202 20.44 9.01 24.69
CA HIS A 202 19.21 8.86 23.91
C HIS A 202 19.55 8.22 22.57
N GLY A 203 19.12 6.99 22.35
CA GLY A 203 19.34 6.28 21.08
C GLY A 203 18.17 5.37 20.72
N PHE A 204 18.22 4.81 19.51
CA PHE A 204 17.30 3.82 18.96
C PHE A 204 16.88 2.70 19.95
N ASP A 205 17.79 2.24 20.82
CA ASP A 205 17.50 1.17 21.79
C ASP A 205 16.64 1.63 22.98
N CYS A 206 16.32 2.92 23.06
CA CYS A 206 15.27 3.42 23.95
C CYS A 206 13.90 3.12 23.34
N LYS A 207 13.42 1.88 23.53
CA LYS A 207 12.03 1.50 23.24
C LYS A 207 11.08 2.49 23.93
N THR A 208 10.47 3.40 23.17
CA THR A 208 9.19 3.95 23.61
C THR A 208 8.17 2.84 23.40
N GLN A 209 7.84 2.12 24.48
CA GLN A 209 6.84 1.05 24.43
C GLN A 209 5.55 1.61 23.81
N GLY A 210 5.08 0.99 22.73
CA GLY A 210 3.78 1.28 22.12
C GLY A 210 3.77 2.23 20.92
N ASN A 211 4.92 2.74 20.44
CA ASN A 211 4.95 3.56 19.23
C ASN A 211 5.37 2.75 18.00
N LEU A 212 4.45 2.63 17.04
CA LEU A 212 4.56 1.77 15.85
C LEU A 212 5.65 2.22 14.86
N PHE A 213 6.14 3.45 14.97
CA PHE A 213 7.32 3.88 14.20
C PHE A 213 8.57 3.06 14.56
N PHE A 214 8.73 2.64 15.83
CA PHE A 214 9.88 1.84 16.21
C PHE A 214 9.83 0.40 15.69
N ASP A 215 8.63 -0.14 15.41
CA ASP A 215 8.50 -1.41 14.68
C ASP A 215 8.96 -1.29 13.23
N VAL A 216 8.60 -0.18 12.56
CA VAL A 216 9.16 0.13 11.23
C VAL A 216 10.67 0.24 11.30
N ALA A 217 11.19 1.00 12.27
CA ALA A 217 12.61 1.24 12.44
C ALA A 217 13.39 -0.06 12.76
N ARG A 218 12.80 -0.98 13.54
CA ARG A 218 13.32 -2.33 13.81
C ARG A 218 13.49 -3.13 12.52
N ILE A 219 12.48 -3.11 11.65
CA ILE A 219 12.49 -3.84 10.37
C ILE A 219 13.53 -3.23 9.41
N ILE A 220 13.59 -1.89 9.31
CA ILE A 220 14.62 -1.18 8.52
C ILE A 220 16.02 -1.55 9.01
N ARG A 221 16.23 -1.59 10.33
CA ARG A 221 17.53 -1.93 10.93
C ARG A 221 18.01 -3.32 10.52
N TYR A 222 17.10 -4.31 10.54
CA TYR A 222 17.42 -5.70 10.23
C TYR A 222 17.63 -5.92 8.73
N HIS A 223 16.68 -5.49 7.90
CA HIS A 223 16.68 -5.79 6.46
C HIS A 223 17.53 -4.85 5.62
N ARG A 224 17.82 -3.64 6.13
CA ARG A 224 18.61 -2.62 5.41
C ARG A 224 18.10 -2.41 3.96
N PRO A 225 16.78 -2.17 3.72
CA PRO A 225 16.25 -1.99 2.36
C PRO A 225 16.96 -0.84 1.64
N LYS A 226 17.01 -0.87 0.30
CA LYS A 226 17.68 0.20 -0.47
C LYS A 226 17.00 1.56 -0.24
N ALA A 227 15.68 1.54 -0.12
CA ALA A 227 14.89 2.72 0.20
C ALA A 227 13.67 2.38 1.04
N PHE A 228 13.06 3.42 1.61
CA PHE A 228 11.74 3.33 2.21
C PHE A 228 10.90 4.57 1.87
N LEU A 229 9.58 4.41 1.90
CA LEU A 229 8.62 5.50 1.82
C LEU A 229 7.68 5.43 3.02
N LEU A 230 7.71 6.47 3.86
CA LEU A 230 6.80 6.63 4.98
C LEU A 230 5.76 7.71 4.65
N GLU A 231 4.52 7.49 5.06
CA GLU A 231 3.45 8.48 4.97
C GLU A 231 2.92 8.83 6.37
N ASN A 232 2.57 10.11 6.56
CA ASN A 232 1.89 10.55 7.76
C ASN A 232 1.05 11.81 7.55
N VAL A 233 0.35 12.24 8.60
CA VAL A 233 -0.41 13.50 8.62
C VAL A 233 0.50 14.71 8.47
N LYS A 234 0.05 15.72 7.72
CA LYS A 234 0.82 16.96 7.44
C LYS A 234 1.35 17.67 8.70
N ASN A 235 0.64 17.56 9.81
CA ASN A 235 0.96 18.28 11.05
C ASN A 235 2.01 17.58 11.91
N ILE A 236 2.55 16.41 11.50
CA ILE A 236 3.53 15.69 12.32
C ILE A 236 4.78 16.53 12.60
N GLU A 237 5.15 17.44 11.70
CA GLU A 237 6.28 18.37 11.88
C GLU A 237 6.14 19.28 13.09
N HIS A 238 4.91 19.60 13.49
CA HIS A 238 4.60 20.45 14.63
C HIS A 238 4.02 19.66 15.82
N HIS A 239 3.83 18.34 15.65
CA HIS A 239 3.23 17.49 16.67
C HIS A 239 4.16 17.35 17.87
N ASP A 240 3.58 17.48 19.07
CA ASP A 240 4.34 17.49 20.34
C ASP A 240 5.47 18.56 20.30
N ASN A 241 5.13 19.78 19.87
CA ASN A 241 6.06 20.90 19.67
C ASN A 241 7.26 20.54 18.78
N GLY A 242 7.02 19.74 17.74
CA GLY A 242 8.02 19.27 16.77
C GLY A 242 8.92 18.14 17.25
N ARG A 243 8.80 17.71 18.51
CA ARG A 243 9.57 16.60 19.08
C ARG A 243 9.35 15.29 18.34
N THR A 244 8.11 15.04 17.90
CA THR A 244 7.78 13.79 17.21
C THR A 244 8.57 13.64 15.92
N PHE A 245 8.54 14.68 15.09
CA PHE A 245 9.26 14.65 13.83
C PHE A 245 10.78 14.65 14.00
N TYR A 246 11.30 15.36 15.00
CA TYR A 246 12.72 15.32 15.36
C TYR A 246 13.19 13.89 15.69
N ILE A 247 12.46 13.16 16.54
CA ILE A 247 12.79 11.77 16.91
C ILE A 247 12.80 10.87 15.68
N ILE A 248 11.81 11.01 14.79
CA ILE A 248 11.74 10.22 13.53
C ILE A 248 13.01 10.45 12.70
N ARG A 249 13.38 11.71 12.48
CA ARG A 249 14.56 12.08 11.68
C ARG A 249 15.87 11.59 12.29
N GLU A 250 16.06 11.79 13.60
CA GLU A 250 17.26 11.30 14.28
C GLU A 250 17.36 9.78 14.26
N THR A 251 16.23 9.07 14.42
CA THR A 251 16.19 7.61 14.32
C THR A 251 16.60 7.14 12.92
N ILE A 252 16.06 7.75 11.86
CA ILE A 252 16.44 7.45 10.48
C ILE A 252 17.94 7.69 10.25
N LYS A 253 18.47 8.80 10.77
CA LYS A 253 19.90 9.13 10.69
C LYS A 253 20.76 8.11 11.44
N GLN A 254 20.35 7.66 12.63
CA GLN A 254 21.03 6.62 13.40
C GLN A 254 21.01 5.26 12.69
N LEU A 255 19.97 4.99 11.91
CA LEU A 255 19.94 3.85 10.98
C LEU A 255 20.87 4.06 9.78
N GLY A 256 21.55 5.20 9.62
CA GLY A 256 22.47 5.43 8.51
C GLY A 256 21.77 5.57 7.15
N TYR A 257 20.56 6.12 7.14
CA TYR A 257 19.84 6.50 5.91
C TYR A 257 19.88 8.01 5.74
N THR A 258 19.97 8.46 4.49
CA THR A 258 19.58 9.83 4.12
C THR A 258 18.06 9.89 3.97
N CYS A 259 17.45 11.03 4.23
CA CYS A 259 16.02 11.20 4.00
C CYS A 259 15.66 12.62 3.57
N GLU A 260 14.66 12.68 2.69
CA GLU A 260 13.98 13.89 2.24
C GLU A 260 12.50 13.77 2.57
N TRP A 261 11.81 14.88 2.76
CA TRP A 261 10.37 14.89 3.01
C TRP A 261 9.69 16.09 2.38
N LYS A 262 8.40 15.93 2.06
CA LYS A 262 7.56 17.01 1.53
C LYS A 262 6.11 16.79 1.91
N VAL A 263 5.42 17.89 2.22
CA VAL A 263 3.95 17.90 2.30
C VAL A 263 3.39 18.05 0.89
N ILE A 264 2.54 17.12 0.48
CA ILE A 264 1.95 17.08 -0.86
C ILE A 264 0.43 17.07 -0.72
N ASP A 265 -0.25 17.99 -1.43
CA ASP A 265 -1.71 18.01 -1.54
C ASP A 265 -2.16 17.16 -2.74
N ALA A 266 -3.06 16.22 -2.48
CA ALA A 266 -3.64 15.36 -3.51
C ALA A 266 -4.49 16.11 -4.56
N ARG A 267 -4.86 17.37 -4.30
CA ARG A 267 -5.66 18.20 -5.22
C ARG A 267 -5.10 18.27 -6.65
N SER A 268 -3.79 18.12 -6.82
CA SER A 268 -3.16 18.08 -8.15
C SER A 268 -3.52 16.85 -8.98
N TRP A 269 -4.11 15.80 -8.39
CA TRP A 269 -4.47 14.56 -9.09
C TRP A 269 -5.94 14.15 -8.93
N VAL A 270 -6.59 14.55 -7.84
CA VAL A 270 -7.99 14.21 -7.53
C VAL A 270 -8.75 15.46 -7.06
N PRO A 271 -10.09 15.50 -7.19
CA PRO A 271 -10.91 16.64 -6.78
C PRO A 271 -11.07 16.76 -5.25
N GLN A 272 -9.98 16.67 -4.49
CA GLN A 272 -9.96 16.67 -3.03
C GLN A 272 -8.72 17.37 -2.49
N HIS A 273 -8.91 18.29 -1.54
CA HIS A 273 -7.84 18.72 -0.65
C HIS A 273 -7.48 17.60 0.34
N ARG A 274 -6.26 17.07 0.25
CA ARG A 274 -5.73 16.06 1.17
C ARG A 274 -4.22 16.15 1.20
N GLU A 275 -3.73 16.90 2.17
CA GLU A 275 -2.30 17.07 2.41
C GLU A 275 -1.76 15.97 3.32
N ARG A 276 -0.65 15.36 2.90
CA ARG A 276 0.12 14.37 3.67
C ARG A 276 1.60 14.64 3.53
N ILE A 277 2.34 14.34 4.59
CA ILE A 277 3.79 14.34 4.53
C ILE A 277 4.25 12.96 4.05
N PHE A 278 5.18 12.98 3.09
CA PHE A 278 5.88 11.80 2.63
C PHE A 278 7.35 11.93 2.99
N ILE A 279 7.94 10.87 3.55
CA ILE A 279 9.34 10.81 3.94
C ILE A 279 9.98 9.68 3.15
N ALA A 280 10.86 10.03 2.21
CA ALA A 280 11.59 9.08 1.40
C ALA A 280 13.01 8.95 1.95
N GLY A 281 13.39 7.74 2.34
CA GLY A 281 14.73 7.46 2.84
C GLY A 281 15.51 6.52 1.93
N PHE A 282 16.81 6.75 1.81
CA PHE A 282 17.72 5.97 0.96
C PHE A 282 18.94 5.53 1.77
N ARG A 283 19.38 4.29 1.55
CA ARG A 283 20.49 3.69 2.28
C ARG A 283 21.83 4.38 2.01
N GLU A 284 21.92 5.04 0.84
CA GLU A 284 23.08 5.78 0.37
C GLU A 284 22.62 7.18 -0.09
N ASP A 285 23.51 8.19 -0.02
CA ASP A 285 23.23 9.50 -0.61
C ASP A 285 23.23 9.39 -2.14
N CYS A 286 22.02 9.36 -2.70
CA CYS A 286 21.77 9.31 -4.12
C CYS A 286 21.30 10.66 -4.69
N GLY A 287 21.33 11.75 -3.93
CA GLY A 287 20.88 13.07 -4.40
C GLY A 287 19.39 13.16 -4.73
N PHE A 288 18.56 12.24 -4.21
CA PHE A 288 17.11 12.34 -4.31
C PHE A 288 16.62 13.65 -3.69
N THR A 289 15.63 14.29 -4.30
CA THR A 289 14.89 15.42 -3.74
C THR A 289 13.46 15.41 -4.26
N PHE A 290 12.52 15.84 -3.41
CA PHE A 290 11.12 16.07 -3.82
C PHE A 290 10.93 17.38 -4.60
N ASP A 291 11.94 18.22 -4.75
CA ASP A 291 11.83 19.47 -5.51
C ASP A 291 11.83 19.25 -7.02
N SER A 292 12.40 18.15 -7.48
CA SER A 292 12.31 17.69 -8.86
C SER A 292 11.14 16.73 -9.11
N LEU A 293 10.26 16.52 -8.12
CA LEU A 293 9.04 15.74 -8.32
C LEU A 293 8.11 16.50 -9.26
N ASP A 294 7.72 15.84 -10.35
CA ASP A 294 6.70 16.36 -11.26
C ASP A 294 5.31 16.34 -10.58
N ILE A 295 4.78 17.53 -10.33
CA ILE A 295 3.44 17.73 -9.77
C ILE A 295 2.60 18.40 -10.85
N PRO A 296 1.49 17.79 -11.30
CA PRO A 296 0.65 18.37 -12.34
C PRO A 296 0.22 19.79 -11.99
N SER A 297 0.18 20.65 -13.02
CA SER A 297 -0.33 22.01 -12.87
C SER A 297 -1.76 21.99 -12.33
N ARG A 298 -2.09 22.98 -11.50
CA ARG A 298 -3.43 23.18 -10.94
C ARG A 298 -4.47 23.52 -12.02
N ASP A 299 -4.05 23.81 -13.25
CA ASP A 299 -4.97 24.09 -14.36
C ASP A 299 -5.52 22.79 -15.00
N GLN A 300 -4.92 21.64 -14.67
CA GLN A 300 -5.37 20.31 -15.11
C GLN A 300 -6.25 19.60 -14.06
N VAL A 301 -6.77 20.36 -13.08
CA VAL A 301 -7.50 19.80 -11.93
C VAL A 301 -8.73 19.02 -12.38
N THR A 302 -8.81 17.78 -11.92
CA THR A 302 -10.04 17.00 -11.95
C THR A 302 -11.07 17.67 -11.06
N GLU A 303 -12.26 17.91 -11.61
CA GLU A 303 -13.42 18.38 -10.85
C GLU A 303 -14.20 17.21 -10.23
N LEU A 304 -15.04 17.45 -9.24
CA LEU A 304 -15.85 16.40 -8.61
C LEU A 304 -16.71 15.62 -9.61
N ARG A 305 -17.13 16.21 -10.73
CA ARG A 305 -17.87 15.50 -11.79
C ARG A 305 -17.16 14.24 -12.29
N SER A 306 -15.83 14.20 -12.19
CA SER A 306 -15.01 13.05 -12.65
C SER A 306 -15.17 11.81 -11.79
N ILE A 307 -15.66 11.96 -10.56
CA ILE A 307 -15.84 10.85 -9.62
C ILE A 307 -17.30 10.54 -9.32
N LEU A 308 -18.19 11.52 -9.50
CA LEU A 308 -19.62 11.37 -9.21
C LEU A 308 -20.30 10.41 -10.19
N HIS A 309 -21.30 9.68 -9.71
CA HIS A 309 -22.21 8.96 -10.59
C HIS A 309 -22.91 9.96 -11.54
N PRO A 310 -22.89 9.75 -12.86
CA PRO A 310 -23.46 10.69 -13.84
C PRO A 310 -24.99 10.68 -13.87
N GLU A 311 -25.63 9.58 -13.41
CA GLU A 311 -27.09 9.44 -13.31
C GLU A 311 -27.85 9.69 -14.62
N ASN A 312 -27.24 9.33 -15.76
CA ASN A 312 -27.77 9.54 -17.11
C ASN A 312 -27.75 8.27 -17.98
N GLY A 313 -27.53 7.10 -17.38
CA GLY A 313 -27.46 5.81 -18.08
C GLY A 313 -26.15 5.55 -18.83
N SER A 314 -25.12 6.38 -18.64
CA SER A 314 -23.79 6.12 -19.19
C SER A 314 -22.98 5.08 -18.41
N GLU A 315 -23.41 4.73 -17.19
CA GLU A 315 -22.86 3.63 -16.41
C GLU A 315 -23.94 2.58 -16.12
N GLU A 316 -23.52 1.33 -16.02
CA GLU A 316 -24.39 0.24 -15.57
C GLU A 316 -24.75 0.43 -14.09
N PRO A 317 -25.98 0.09 -13.67
CA PRO A 317 -26.37 0.18 -12.26
C PRO A 317 -25.51 -0.76 -11.40
N GLU A 318 -25.02 -0.24 -10.27
CA GLU A 318 -24.18 -0.95 -9.32
C GLU A 318 -24.89 -0.99 -7.95
N PRO A 319 -25.76 -1.99 -7.68
CA PRO A 319 -26.34 -2.15 -6.36
C PRO A 319 -25.25 -2.43 -5.30
N PRO A 320 -25.33 -1.84 -4.09
CA PRO A 320 -26.44 -1.03 -3.59
C PRO A 320 -26.22 0.48 -3.76
N TYR A 321 -25.34 0.92 -4.65
CA TYR A 321 -24.93 2.31 -4.83
C TYR A 321 -25.85 3.07 -5.77
N THR A 322 -26.15 2.47 -6.92
CA THR A 322 -27.02 3.03 -7.95
C THR A 322 -28.10 2.04 -8.37
N GLU A 323 -29.21 2.57 -8.86
CA GLU A 323 -30.45 1.83 -9.16
C GLU A 323 -31.09 2.34 -10.46
N GLY A 324 -31.84 1.45 -11.14
CA GLY A 324 -32.60 1.78 -12.35
C GLY A 324 -31.75 2.01 -13.60
N LYS A 325 -32.39 2.14 -14.77
CA LYS A 325 -31.70 2.19 -16.09
C LYS A 325 -30.71 3.34 -16.26
N GLU A 326 -30.87 4.42 -15.49
CA GLU A 326 -30.00 5.59 -15.56
C GLU A 326 -28.86 5.54 -14.53
N ALA A 327 -28.74 4.45 -13.76
CA ALA A 327 -27.83 4.33 -12.62
C ALA A 327 -27.94 5.52 -11.65
N ARG A 328 -29.17 5.83 -11.23
CA ARG A 328 -29.43 6.91 -10.27
C ARG A 328 -28.89 6.53 -8.90
N VAL A 329 -28.32 7.48 -8.18
CA VAL A 329 -27.80 7.20 -6.83
C VAL A 329 -28.94 6.82 -5.90
N SER A 330 -28.75 5.71 -5.16
CA SER A 330 -29.75 5.18 -4.23
C SER A 330 -30.19 6.27 -3.24
N ALA A 331 -31.50 6.36 -3.01
CA ALA A 331 -32.09 7.36 -2.12
C ALA A 331 -31.55 7.26 -0.68
N LYS A 332 -31.01 6.10 -0.27
CA LYS A 332 -30.39 5.88 1.04
C LYS A 332 -29.18 6.79 1.32
N TYR A 333 -28.56 7.36 0.29
CA TYR A 333 -27.44 8.31 0.44
C TYR A 333 -27.89 9.76 0.65
N THR A 334 -29.14 10.08 0.31
CA THR A 334 -29.73 11.40 0.59
C THR A 334 -29.93 11.56 2.10
N LEU A 335 -29.51 12.70 2.66
CA LEU A 335 -29.68 12.95 4.09
C LEU A 335 -31.15 13.04 4.46
N THR A 336 -31.49 12.47 5.63
CA THR A 336 -32.81 12.65 6.23
C THR A 336 -33.01 14.11 6.63
N ASN A 337 -34.27 14.57 6.68
CA ASN A 337 -34.59 15.94 7.10
C ASN A 337 -33.99 16.28 8.47
N HIS A 338 -34.08 15.33 9.41
CA HIS A 338 -33.53 15.50 10.76
C HIS A 338 -32.00 15.68 10.76
N LEU A 339 -31.26 14.84 10.03
CA LEU A 339 -29.80 14.95 9.97
C LEU A 339 -29.37 16.23 9.23
N TRP A 340 -30.07 16.60 8.16
CA TRP A 340 -29.77 17.82 7.44
C TRP A 340 -29.99 19.07 8.31
N GLN A 341 -31.13 19.15 9.00
CA GLN A 341 -31.40 20.24 9.94
C GLN A 341 -30.33 20.32 11.05
N TYR A 342 -29.99 19.17 11.65
CA TYR A 342 -28.94 19.11 12.66
C TYR A 342 -27.59 19.69 12.18
N LEU A 343 -27.17 19.36 10.96
CA LEU A 343 -25.92 19.87 10.38
C LEU A 343 -26.00 21.38 10.11
N GLN A 344 -27.16 21.89 9.70
CA GLN A 344 -27.42 23.32 9.53
C GLN A 344 -27.32 24.08 10.86
N ASP A 345 -28.01 23.60 11.90
CA ASP A 345 -28.01 24.19 13.24
C ASP A 345 -26.60 24.17 13.85
N TYR A 346 -25.88 23.05 13.67
CA TYR A 346 -24.50 22.91 14.14
C TYR A 346 -23.57 23.93 13.47
N ALA A 347 -23.66 24.07 12.14
CA ALA A 347 -22.85 25.03 11.40
C ALA A 347 -23.15 26.48 11.80
N GLU A 348 -24.42 26.82 12.03
CA GLU A 348 -24.83 28.15 12.49
C GLU A 348 -24.32 28.46 13.91
N LYS A 349 -24.45 27.50 14.84
CA LYS A 349 -23.93 27.60 16.20
C LYS A 349 -22.42 27.81 16.27
N HIS A 350 -21.66 27.21 15.35
CA HIS A 350 -20.21 27.39 15.31
C HIS A 350 -19.82 28.70 14.64
N ARG A 351 -20.54 29.12 13.59
CA ARG A 351 -20.35 30.41 12.93
C ARG A 351 -20.60 31.58 13.88
N SER A 352 -21.64 31.52 14.71
CA SER A 352 -21.93 32.56 15.71
C SER A 352 -20.84 32.70 16.79
N LYS A 353 -20.02 31.66 16.99
CA LYS A 353 -18.86 31.66 17.88
C LYS A 353 -17.55 32.05 17.19
N GLY A 354 -17.59 32.50 15.93
CA GLY A 354 -16.41 32.84 15.13
C GLY A 354 -15.60 31.62 14.66
N ASN A 355 -16.15 30.41 14.74
CA ASN A 355 -15.47 29.19 14.30
C ASN A 355 -15.90 28.76 12.89
N GLY A 356 -14.99 28.14 12.14
CA GLY A 356 -15.25 27.60 10.79
C GLY A 356 -15.82 26.18 10.74
N PHE A 357 -16.27 25.60 11.86
CA PHE A 357 -16.80 24.23 11.89
C PHE A 357 -18.20 24.15 11.25
N GLY A 358 -18.46 23.06 10.53
CA GLY A 358 -19.72 22.80 9.84
C GLY A 358 -19.55 21.76 8.73
N PHE A 359 -20.51 21.68 7.83
CA PHE A 359 -20.47 20.77 6.68
C PHE A 359 -19.83 21.41 5.44
N GLY A 360 -19.35 20.59 4.51
CA GLY A 360 -18.88 20.99 3.18
C GLY A 360 -19.91 20.65 2.12
N LEU A 361 -20.52 21.67 1.51
CA LEU A 361 -21.49 21.49 0.44
C LEU A 361 -20.83 21.71 -0.93
N VAL A 362 -20.86 20.69 -1.77
CA VAL A 362 -20.15 20.65 -3.05
C VAL A 362 -21.07 20.35 -4.23
N GLY A 363 -20.69 20.81 -5.41
CA GLY A 363 -21.27 20.47 -6.70
C GLY A 363 -20.23 19.92 -7.67
N PRO A 364 -20.64 19.58 -8.90
CA PRO A 364 -19.77 18.88 -9.86
C PRO A 364 -18.49 19.62 -10.25
N GLY A 365 -18.47 20.96 -10.22
CA GLY A 365 -17.29 21.78 -10.52
C GLY A 365 -16.38 22.07 -9.33
N ASP A 366 -16.72 21.59 -8.13
CA ASP A 366 -15.98 21.96 -6.91
C ASP A 366 -14.83 20.97 -6.62
N THR A 367 -13.94 21.37 -5.71
CA THR A 367 -12.97 20.49 -5.03
C THR A 367 -13.47 20.17 -3.63
N ALA A 368 -13.47 18.90 -3.25
CA ALA A 368 -13.91 18.46 -1.93
C ALA A 368 -12.90 18.78 -0.81
N ARG A 369 -13.40 18.87 0.43
CA ARG A 369 -12.58 18.78 1.64
C ARG A 369 -12.04 17.36 1.80
N THR A 370 -11.11 17.17 2.74
CA THR A 370 -10.56 15.85 3.03
C THR A 370 -11.64 14.84 3.46
N LEU A 371 -11.73 13.72 2.75
CA LEU A 371 -12.46 12.54 3.18
C LEU A 371 -11.76 11.95 4.40
N SER A 372 -12.36 12.11 5.58
CA SER A 372 -11.77 11.67 6.83
C SER A 372 -12.25 10.28 7.25
N ALA A 373 -11.54 9.63 8.17
CA ALA A 373 -12.00 8.39 8.79
C ALA A 373 -13.30 8.54 9.61
N ARG A 374 -13.78 9.77 9.86
CA ARG A 374 -15.04 10.07 10.54
C ARG A 374 -16.21 10.24 9.58
N TYR A 375 -15.97 10.27 8.27
CA TYR A 375 -17.00 10.46 7.24
C TYR A 375 -18.16 9.47 7.36
N TYR A 376 -17.92 8.26 7.87
CA TYR A 376 -18.95 7.26 8.11
C TYR A 376 -20.08 7.70 9.05
N LYS A 377 -19.85 8.72 9.90
CA LYS A 377 -20.83 9.18 10.90
C LYS A 377 -22.00 9.91 10.24
N ASP A 378 -21.70 10.99 9.55
CA ASP A 378 -22.70 11.91 8.98
C ASP A 378 -22.35 12.38 7.55
N GLY A 379 -21.13 12.11 7.08
CA GLY A 379 -20.61 12.57 5.79
C GLY A 379 -20.45 14.08 5.67
N SER A 380 -20.45 14.79 6.80
CA SER A 380 -20.50 16.26 6.85
C SER A 380 -19.36 16.94 6.10
N GLU A 381 -18.19 16.30 5.95
CA GLU A 381 -17.06 16.90 5.24
C GLU A 381 -17.34 17.12 3.74
N ILE A 382 -18.16 16.26 3.12
CA ILE A 382 -18.43 16.25 1.67
C ILE A 382 -19.88 15.83 1.42
N LEU A 383 -20.75 16.82 1.18
CA LEU A 383 -22.16 16.66 0.86
C LEU A 383 -22.44 17.19 -0.55
N VAL A 384 -22.98 16.35 -1.43
CA VAL A 384 -23.28 16.68 -2.82
C VAL A 384 -24.65 17.33 -2.92
N ARG A 385 -24.71 18.51 -3.55
CA ARG A 385 -25.97 19.24 -3.82
C ARG A 385 -26.90 18.43 -4.73
N GLN A 386 -28.19 18.43 -4.40
CA GLN A 386 -29.24 17.82 -5.21
C GLN A 386 -30.31 18.87 -5.53
N LYS A 387 -30.91 18.80 -6.73
CA LYS A 387 -32.01 19.71 -7.10
C LYS A 387 -33.30 19.25 -6.42
N GLY A 388 -33.93 20.13 -5.64
CA GLY A 388 -35.23 19.87 -5.00
C GLY A 388 -35.22 18.81 -3.89
N ARG A 389 -34.04 18.40 -3.39
CA ARG A 389 -33.88 17.40 -2.32
C ARG A 389 -32.77 17.85 -1.37
N ASN A 390 -32.75 17.28 -0.16
CA ASN A 390 -31.61 17.42 0.75
C ASN A 390 -30.31 16.98 0.06
N PRO A 391 -29.15 17.49 0.47
CA PRO A 391 -27.89 16.99 -0.08
C PRO A 391 -27.68 15.51 0.27
N ARG A 392 -26.79 14.84 -0.48
CA ARG A 392 -26.44 13.44 -0.25
C ARG A 392 -24.98 13.27 0.13
N ARG A 393 -24.67 12.16 0.77
CA ARG A 393 -23.28 11.70 0.94
C ARG A 393 -22.76 11.13 -0.38
N LEU A 394 -21.45 10.99 -0.47
CA LEU A 394 -20.79 10.19 -1.50
C LEU A 394 -21.12 8.71 -1.30
N THR A 395 -21.26 7.96 -2.39
CA THR A 395 -21.29 6.49 -2.32
C THR A 395 -19.89 5.93 -2.03
N PRO A 396 -19.76 4.69 -1.53
CA PRO A 396 -18.45 4.03 -1.41
C PRO A 396 -17.68 3.96 -2.74
N ARG A 397 -18.37 3.78 -3.88
CA ARG A 397 -17.77 3.84 -5.22
C ARG A 397 -17.21 5.21 -5.54
N GLU A 398 -17.95 6.28 -5.27
CA GLU A 398 -17.46 7.65 -5.45
C GLU A 398 -16.26 7.96 -4.54
N CYS A 399 -16.24 7.45 -3.30
CA CYS A 399 -15.07 7.55 -2.41
C CYS A 399 -13.85 6.80 -2.98
N SER A 400 -14.05 5.62 -3.55
CA SER A 400 -13.00 4.82 -4.20
C SER A 400 -12.37 5.59 -5.37
N ARG A 401 -13.19 6.15 -6.26
CA ARG A 401 -12.79 7.04 -7.35
C ARG A 401 -12.04 8.28 -6.84
N LEU A 402 -12.57 8.94 -5.79
CA LEU A 402 -11.98 10.13 -5.17
C LEU A 402 -10.57 9.87 -4.59
N MET A 403 -10.31 8.66 -4.11
CA MET A 403 -9.02 8.24 -3.56
C MET A 403 -8.09 7.62 -4.61
N GLY A 404 -8.55 7.48 -5.86
CA GLY A 404 -7.79 6.98 -7.00
C GLY A 404 -7.65 5.45 -7.06
N PHE A 405 -8.54 4.70 -6.39
CA PHE A 405 -8.54 3.23 -6.44
C PHE A 405 -9.22 2.68 -7.71
N ASP A 406 -10.09 3.48 -8.33
CA ASP A 406 -10.72 3.17 -9.61
C ASP A 406 -9.99 3.92 -10.74
N GLU A 407 -9.42 3.18 -11.68
CA GLU A 407 -8.70 3.73 -12.82
C GLU A 407 -9.47 3.51 -14.12
N PRO A 408 -9.46 4.47 -15.06
CA PRO A 408 -10.03 4.27 -16.38
C PRO A 408 -9.43 3.03 -17.06
N GLY A 409 -10.29 2.19 -17.64
CA GLY A 409 -9.87 0.98 -18.36
C GLY A 409 -9.51 -0.23 -17.47
N ARG A 410 -9.66 -0.12 -16.15
CA ARG A 410 -9.51 -1.26 -15.22
C ARG A 410 -10.86 -1.69 -14.66
N ALA A 411 -10.92 -2.94 -14.22
CA ALA A 411 -12.08 -3.43 -13.48
C ALA A 411 -12.27 -2.57 -12.20
N PRO A 412 -13.53 -2.26 -11.82
CA PRO A 412 -13.79 -1.48 -10.62
C PRO A 412 -13.19 -2.12 -9.37
N PHE A 413 -12.69 -1.28 -8.46
CA PHE A 413 -12.18 -1.72 -7.18
C PHE A 413 -13.30 -2.42 -6.40
N LYS A 414 -13.05 -3.63 -5.90
CA LYS A 414 -14.05 -4.43 -5.18
C LYS A 414 -14.19 -3.91 -3.76
N ILE A 415 -15.43 -3.71 -3.31
CA ILE A 415 -15.75 -3.22 -1.97
C ILE A 415 -16.61 -4.28 -1.26
N PRO A 416 -16.00 -5.31 -0.64
CA PRO A 416 -16.72 -6.46 -0.08
C PRO A 416 -17.26 -6.23 1.34
N VAL A 417 -17.25 -4.98 1.81
CA VAL A 417 -17.60 -4.59 3.19
C VAL A 417 -18.76 -3.59 3.17
N SER A 418 -19.43 -3.43 4.31
CA SER A 418 -20.51 -2.43 4.46
C SER A 418 -20.01 -0.99 4.18
N ASP A 419 -20.92 -0.09 3.77
CA ASP A 419 -20.66 1.34 3.58
C ASP A 419 -19.86 1.96 4.74
N THR A 420 -20.24 1.68 6.00
CA THR A 420 -19.55 2.20 7.19
C THR A 420 -18.06 1.83 7.23
N HIS A 421 -17.74 0.58 6.90
CA HIS A 421 -16.35 0.11 6.84
C HIS A 421 -15.61 0.67 5.63
N ALA A 422 -16.28 0.74 4.47
CA ALA A 422 -15.70 1.34 3.27
C ALA A 422 -15.32 2.82 3.50
N TYR A 423 -16.20 3.62 4.12
CA TYR A 423 -15.91 5.01 4.45
C TYR A 423 -14.71 5.16 5.41
N LYS A 424 -14.59 4.29 6.41
CA LYS A 424 -13.43 4.26 7.31
C LYS A 424 -12.14 3.91 6.55
N GLN A 425 -12.21 2.94 5.64
CA GLN A 425 -11.08 2.49 4.83
C GLN A 425 -10.60 3.61 3.90
N PHE A 426 -11.47 4.18 3.08
CA PHE A 426 -11.11 5.28 2.17
C PHE A 426 -10.67 6.55 2.92
N GLY A 427 -11.31 6.87 4.06
CA GLY A 427 -10.90 8.00 4.88
C GLY A 427 -9.49 7.89 5.47
N ASN A 428 -9.04 6.66 5.75
CA ASN A 428 -7.68 6.36 6.23
C ASN A 428 -6.67 6.09 5.11
N ALA A 429 -7.10 5.79 3.90
CA ALA A 429 -6.21 5.44 2.80
C ALA A 429 -5.35 6.62 2.33
N VAL A 430 -4.21 6.31 1.71
CA VAL A 430 -3.45 7.26 0.89
C VAL A 430 -4.16 7.48 -0.44
N VAL A 431 -3.84 8.58 -1.13
CA VAL A 431 -4.34 8.83 -2.48
C VAL A 431 -3.40 8.15 -3.47
N VAL A 432 -3.90 7.14 -4.18
CA VAL A 432 -3.10 6.27 -5.04
C VAL A 432 -2.26 7.03 -6.08
N PRO A 433 -2.81 7.99 -6.87
CA PRO A 433 -2.01 8.70 -7.86
C PRO A 433 -0.90 9.56 -7.27
N VAL A 434 -1.03 10.07 -6.03
CA VAL A 434 0.06 10.77 -5.34
C VAL A 434 1.22 9.80 -5.10
N VAL A 435 0.93 8.64 -4.50
CA VAL A 435 1.95 7.63 -4.19
C VAL A 435 2.58 7.09 -5.47
N ARG A 436 1.82 6.92 -6.55
CA ARG A 436 2.35 6.50 -7.85
C ARG A 436 3.36 7.48 -8.42
N ASN A 437 3.08 8.78 -8.37
CA ASN A 437 4.02 9.78 -8.88
C ASN A 437 5.29 9.85 -8.02
N ILE A 438 5.16 9.74 -6.71
CA ILE A 438 6.31 9.61 -5.80
C ILE A 438 7.12 8.35 -6.13
N ALA A 439 6.47 7.20 -6.28
CA ALA A 439 7.13 5.95 -6.62
C ALA A 439 7.86 6.05 -7.96
N LYS A 440 7.20 6.57 -9.01
CA LYS A 440 7.81 6.81 -10.33
C LYS A 440 9.08 7.65 -10.23
N HIS A 441 9.07 8.68 -9.37
CA HIS A 441 10.24 9.52 -9.10
C HIS A 441 11.33 8.80 -8.30
N MET A 442 10.96 7.99 -7.31
CA MET A 442 11.90 7.28 -6.43
C MET A 442 12.62 6.11 -7.13
N LEU A 443 11.92 5.33 -7.96
CA LEU A 443 12.43 4.05 -8.47
C LEU A 443 13.77 4.15 -9.22
N PRO A 444 14.03 5.14 -10.10
CA PRO A 444 15.34 5.31 -10.73
C PRO A 444 16.50 5.38 -9.74
N PHE A 445 16.32 6.08 -8.62
CA PHE A 445 17.32 6.20 -7.56
C PHE A 445 17.53 4.87 -6.83
N VAL A 446 16.45 4.13 -6.56
CA VAL A 446 16.51 2.79 -5.94
C VAL A 446 17.31 1.81 -6.83
N ILE A 447 17.11 1.89 -8.15
CA ILE A 447 17.79 1.01 -9.11
C ILE A 447 19.30 1.30 -9.19
N ALA A 448 19.69 2.57 -9.05
CA ALA A 448 21.09 2.99 -9.11
C ALA A 448 21.91 2.57 -7.87
N ILE A 449 21.26 2.41 -6.71
CA ILE A 449 21.93 1.99 -5.46
C ILE A 449 22.62 0.63 -5.65
N GLY A 450 23.92 0.59 -5.33
CA GLY A 450 24.76 -0.60 -5.43
C GLY A 450 25.21 -0.98 -6.84
N LYS A 451 24.89 -0.20 -7.89
CA LYS A 451 25.30 -0.49 -9.28
C LYS A 451 26.48 0.34 -9.79
N ASN A 452 27.08 1.23 -8.99
CA ASN A 452 28.09 2.21 -9.44
C ASN A 452 27.65 3.03 -10.68
N ILE A 453 26.35 3.07 -10.96
CA ILE A 453 25.78 3.88 -12.03
C ILE A 453 25.79 5.33 -11.52
N PRO A 454 26.39 6.29 -12.24
CA PRO A 454 26.31 7.69 -11.88
C PRO A 454 24.83 8.07 -11.73
N CYS A 455 24.43 8.52 -10.53
CA CYS A 455 23.07 9.02 -10.36
C CYS A 455 22.83 10.14 -11.39
N PRO A 456 21.75 10.08 -12.19
CA PRO A 456 21.49 11.06 -13.26
C PRO A 456 21.32 12.50 -12.78
N PHE A 457 21.25 12.73 -11.45
CA PHE A 457 21.06 14.04 -10.84
C PHE A 457 22.24 14.50 -9.96
N ARG A 458 23.40 13.83 -9.98
CA ARG A 458 24.63 14.36 -9.38
C ARG A 458 25.11 15.59 -10.17
N GLY A 459 24.51 16.75 -9.91
CA GLY A 459 24.84 18.00 -10.58
C GLY A 459 23.88 19.17 -10.33
N LEU A 460 22.67 18.93 -9.79
CA LEU A 460 21.79 20.01 -9.36
C LEU A 460 22.23 20.48 -7.97
N SER A 461 22.90 21.63 -7.93
CA SER A 461 23.38 22.26 -6.69
C SER A 461 22.24 22.43 -5.69
N ARG A 462 22.46 21.97 -4.45
CA ARG A 462 21.58 22.26 -3.31
C ARG A 462 21.51 23.78 -3.17
N GLY A 463 20.35 24.38 -3.45
CA GLY A 463 20.09 25.77 -3.09
C GLY A 463 20.28 25.96 -1.57
N PRO A 464 20.69 27.14 -1.10
CA PRO A 464 21.05 27.35 0.30
C PRO A 464 19.87 27.00 1.22
N GLN A 465 20.09 26.04 2.12
CA GLN A 465 19.18 25.74 3.20
C GLN A 465 19.02 26.99 4.07
N LYS A 466 17.80 27.52 4.18
CA LYS A 466 17.51 28.59 5.15
C LYS A 466 17.73 28.05 6.56
N PRO A 467 18.53 28.71 7.40
CA PRO A 467 18.73 28.28 8.77
C PRO A 467 17.40 28.31 9.52
N VAL A 468 17.08 27.19 10.17
CA VAL A 468 16.00 27.11 11.15
C VAL A 468 16.47 27.89 12.38
N ILE A 469 15.97 29.10 12.55
CA ILE A 469 16.17 29.87 13.77
C ILE A 469 15.29 29.22 14.84
N VAL A 470 15.93 28.50 15.76
CA VAL A 470 15.31 28.08 17.02
C VAL A 470 15.41 29.27 17.95
N ASN A 471 14.31 30.00 18.12
CA ASN A 471 14.20 30.94 19.25
C ASN A 471 13.99 30.10 20.51
N GLY A 472 14.91 30.28 21.48
CA GLY A 472 14.95 29.54 22.75
C GLY A 472 13.88 29.93 23.75
#